data_AF-X0WSI0-F1
#
_entry.id   AF-X0WSI0-F1
#
_cell.length_a   1.000
_cell.length_b   1.000
_cell.length_c   1.000
_cell.angle_alpha   90.00
_cell.angle_beta   90.00
_cell.angle_gamma   90.00
#
_symmetry.space_group_name_H-M   'P 1'
#
loop_
_entity.id
_entity.type
_entity.pdbx_description
1 polymer ?
#
loop_
_entity_poly.entity_id
_entity_poly.type
_entity_poly.pdbx_seq_one_letter_code
_entity_poly.pdbx_strand_id
1 'polypeptide(L)'
;YVMLMVGVPGFGSPWPELMRWMDDEGKAEDLLEERWRNLFGQLDMRLIAELYFGTDAELVATWVPRLSHIDEVLARFVKDYTKEHLYEEGQRRGLLVAPVNTPQDLVANPQLNYRRWFTPVEHPELATTITYAGPPYRFGETPWRIRRPPSIGEHNQEIYCGELGLSQEQLAALTDAGII
;
A
#
# COMPACT_ATOMS: atom_id res chain seq x y z
N TYR A 1 4.25 -12.33 3.16
CA TYR A 1 2.82 -12.25 3.42
C TYR A 1 2.11 -11.66 2.22
N VAL A 2 0.91 -12.16 1.92
CA VAL A 2 0.01 -11.61 0.91
C VAL A 2 -1.34 -11.35 1.57
N MET A 3 -2.07 -10.38 1.06
CA MET A 3 -3.49 -10.18 1.32
C MET A 3 -4.26 -10.74 0.14
N LEU A 4 -5.21 -11.63 0.40
CA LEU A 4 -6.13 -12.16 -0.60
C LEU A 4 -7.51 -11.52 -0.35
N MET A 5 -8.05 -10.84 -1.37
CA MET A 5 -9.44 -10.38 -1.37
C MET A 5 -10.21 -11.13 -2.46
N VAL A 6 -10.44 -12.41 -2.24
CA VAL A 6 -11.09 -13.30 -3.21
C VAL A 6 -12.46 -13.71 -2.70
N GLY A 7 -13.44 -13.77 -3.60
CA GLY A 7 -14.82 -14.19 -3.29
C GLY A 7 -15.73 -13.05 -2.84
N VAL A 8 -15.20 -11.88 -2.46
CA VAL A 8 -16.03 -10.70 -2.20
C VAL A 8 -16.60 -10.17 -3.53
N PRO A 9 -17.92 -9.96 -3.66
CA PRO A 9 -18.51 -9.42 -4.88
C PRO A 9 -17.85 -8.09 -5.30
N GLY A 10 -17.47 -7.98 -6.59
CA GLY A 10 -16.83 -6.79 -7.16
C GLY A 10 -15.30 -6.76 -7.08
N PHE A 11 -14.67 -7.75 -6.44
CA PHE A 11 -13.22 -7.82 -6.22
C PHE A 11 -12.56 -8.91 -7.08
N GLY A 12 -12.36 -8.62 -8.37
CA GLY A 12 -11.67 -9.52 -9.30
C GLY A 12 -12.48 -10.76 -9.70
N SER A 13 -11.75 -11.81 -10.10
CA SER A 13 -12.32 -13.10 -10.44
C SER A 13 -12.99 -13.77 -9.22
N PRO A 14 -14.08 -14.53 -9.44
CA PRO A 14 -14.87 -15.07 -8.34
C PRO A 14 -14.14 -16.22 -7.62
N TRP A 15 -14.62 -16.55 -6.42
CA TRP A 15 -14.11 -17.65 -5.58
C TRP A 15 -13.78 -18.97 -6.32
N PRO A 16 -14.63 -19.47 -7.25
CA PRO A 16 -14.32 -20.70 -7.99
C PRO A 16 -13.03 -20.65 -8.83
N GLU A 17 -12.56 -19.47 -9.21
CA GLU A 17 -11.29 -19.30 -9.94
C GLU A 17 -10.09 -19.68 -9.07
N LEU A 18 -10.07 -19.23 -7.82
CA LEU A 18 -9.03 -19.60 -6.85
C LEU A 18 -9.10 -21.08 -6.53
N MET A 19 -10.30 -21.63 -6.36
CA MET A 19 -10.47 -23.06 -6.14
C MET A 19 -9.93 -23.90 -7.31
N ARG A 20 -10.20 -23.49 -8.55
CA ARG A 20 -9.66 -24.17 -9.73
C ARG A 20 -8.14 -24.16 -9.72
N TRP A 21 -7.53 -23.02 -9.40
CA TRP A 21 -6.07 -22.94 -9.27
C TRP A 21 -5.53 -23.88 -8.18
N MET A 22 -6.18 -23.93 -7.01
CA MET A 22 -5.77 -24.83 -5.95
C MET A 22 -5.99 -26.31 -6.33
N ASP A 23 -7.05 -26.63 -7.07
CA ASP A 23 -7.37 -27.99 -7.54
C ASP A 23 -6.39 -28.48 -8.59
N ASP A 24 -6.03 -27.63 -9.55
CA ASP A 24 -4.99 -27.91 -10.56
C ASP A 24 -3.65 -28.31 -9.92
N GLU A 25 -3.40 -27.85 -8.69
CA GLU A 25 -2.20 -28.15 -7.90
C GLU A 25 -2.42 -29.23 -6.81
N GLY A 26 -3.63 -29.78 -6.69
CA GLY A 26 -3.98 -30.79 -5.70
C GLY A 26 -4.02 -30.28 -4.25
N LYS A 27 -4.24 -28.97 -4.07
CA LYS A 27 -4.18 -28.25 -2.78
C LYS A 27 -5.53 -27.65 -2.35
N ALA A 28 -6.62 -27.92 -3.07
CA ALA A 28 -7.95 -27.40 -2.73
C ALA A 28 -8.58 -28.08 -1.50
N GLU A 29 -8.09 -29.27 -1.11
CA GLU A 29 -8.60 -30.05 0.02
C GLU A 29 -10.14 -30.22 -0.04
N ASP A 30 -10.83 -30.02 1.07
CA ASP A 30 -12.29 -30.14 1.14
C ASP A 30 -13.01 -28.92 0.54
N LEU A 31 -12.31 -27.83 0.19
CA LEU A 31 -12.94 -26.62 -0.34
C LEU A 31 -13.71 -26.86 -1.63
N LEU A 32 -13.45 -27.95 -2.36
CA LEU A 32 -14.21 -28.35 -3.55
C LEU A 32 -15.64 -28.79 -3.25
N GLU A 33 -15.96 -29.12 -2.00
CA GLU A 33 -17.31 -29.51 -1.59
C GLU A 33 -18.31 -28.35 -1.75
N GLU A 34 -19.57 -28.69 -2.01
CA GLU A 34 -20.63 -27.72 -2.34
C GLU A 34 -20.85 -26.67 -1.23
N ARG A 35 -20.66 -27.07 0.04
CA ARG A 35 -20.77 -26.17 1.20
C ARG A 35 -19.79 -24.99 1.18
N TRP A 36 -18.64 -25.15 0.52
CA TRP A 36 -17.60 -24.12 0.42
C TRP A 36 -17.63 -23.39 -0.92
N ARG A 37 -17.96 -24.10 -2.01
CA ARG A 37 -18.00 -23.55 -3.36
C ARG A 37 -18.93 -22.34 -3.50
N ASN A 38 -20.05 -22.35 -2.78
CA ASN A 38 -21.05 -21.29 -2.82
C ASN A 38 -21.03 -20.38 -1.58
N LEU A 39 -20.07 -20.54 -0.66
CA LEU A 39 -20.06 -19.82 0.61
C LEU A 39 -20.07 -18.30 0.40
N PHE A 40 -19.21 -17.81 -0.49
CA PHE A 40 -19.08 -16.38 -0.78
C PHE A 40 -20.31 -15.79 -1.50
N GLY A 41 -21.14 -16.61 -2.13
CA GLY A 41 -22.43 -16.18 -2.69
C GLY A 41 -23.47 -15.83 -1.62
N GLN A 42 -23.25 -16.25 -0.37
CA GLN A 42 -24.11 -15.91 0.77
C GLN A 42 -23.64 -14.62 1.48
N LEU A 43 -22.49 -14.07 1.10
CA LEU A 43 -21.98 -12.81 1.65
C LEU A 43 -22.68 -11.62 1.00
N ASP A 44 -23.46 -10.89 1.78
CA ASP A 44 -24.01 -9.58 1.41
C ASP A 44 -23.37 -8.46 2.24
N MET A 45 -23.66 -7.20 1.87
CA MET A 45 -23.09 -6.03 2.55
C MET A 45 -23.48 -5.94 4.03
N ARG A 46 -24.63 -6.49 4.43
CA ARG A 46 -25.06 -6.51 5.83
C ARG A 46 -24.20 -7.49 6.61
N LEU A 47 -24.01 -8.70 6.09
CA LEU A 47 -23.19 -9.72 6.70
C LEU A 47 -21.72 -9.27 6.82
N ILE A 48 -21.19 -8.62 5.78
CA ILE A 48 -19.85 -8.02 5.81
C ILE A 48 -19.78 -6.95 6.92
N ALA A 49 -20.75 -6.04 7.01
CA ALA A 49 -20.74 -5.02 8.06
C ALA A 49 -20.77 -5.63 9.48
N GLU A 50 -21.58 -6.66 9.71
CA GLU A 50 -21.65 -7.35 11.02
C GLU A 50 -20.35 -8.09 11.36
N LEU A 51 -19.70 -8.74 10.38
CA LEU A 51 -18.43 -9.42 10.61
C LEU A 51 -17.28 -8.46 10.97
N TYR A 52 -17.29 -7.24 10.45
CA TYR A 52 -16.22 -6.26 10.68
C TYR A 52 -16.49 -5.31 11.85
N PHE A 53 -17.76 -4.95 12.07
CA PHE A 53 -18.15 -3.87 12.98
C PHE A 53 -19.29 -4.24 13.92
N GLY A 54 -19.88 -5.42 13.74
CA GLY A 54 -21.09 -5.85 14.42
C GLY A 54 -20.85 -6.37 15.84
N THR A 55 -21.98 -6.58 16.52
CA THR A 55 -22.03 -7.21 17.85
C THR A 55 -22.90 -8.47 17.88
N ASP A 56 -23.39 -8.94 16.72
CA ASP A 56 -24.20 -10.15 16.63
C ASP A 56 -23.34 -11.40 16.87
N ALA A 57 -23.38 -11.88 18.11
CA ALA A 57 -22.59 -13.01 18.56
C ALA A 57 -22.96 -14.33 17.86
N GLU A 58 -24.21 -14.50 17.42
CA GLU A 58 -24.66 -15.74 16.76
C GLU A 58 -24.14 -15.81 15.32
N LEU A 59 -24.16 -14.68 14.63
CA LEU A 59 -23.59 -14.53 13.30
C LEU A 59 -22.07 -14.75 13.32
N VAL A 60 -21.37 -14.15 14.29
CA VAL A 60 -19.93 -14.37 14.51
C VAL A 60 -19.64 -15.85 14.78
N ALA A 61 -20.38 -16.48 15.68
CA ALA A 61 -20.21 -17.90 16.01
C ALA A 61 -20.44 -18.83 14.81
N THR A 62 -21.28 -18.43 13.86
CA THR A 62 -21.58 -19.21 12.65
C THR A 62 -20.51 -19.05 11.57
N TRP A 63 -20.03 -17.82 11.36
CA TRP A 63 -19.19 -17.48 10.20
C TRP A 63 -17.70 -17.53 10.49
N VAL A 64 -17.27 -17.16 11.69
CA VAL A 64 -15.84 -17.17 12.05
C VAL A 64 -15.23 -18.57 11.86
N PRO A 65 -15.81 -19.68 12.36
CA PRO A 65 -15.23 -21.00 12.14
C PRO A 65 -15.11 -21.41 10.66
N ARG A 66 -16.04 -20.95 9.82
CA ARG A 66 -16.02 -21.22 8.37
C ARG A 66 -14.91 -20.47 7.67
N LEU A 67 -14.75 -19.18 8.00
CA LEU A 67 -13.67 -18.35 7.45
C LEU A 67 -12.31 -18.81 7.97
N SER A 68 -12.21 -19.17 9.26
CA SER A 68 -10.99 -19.76 9.83
C SER A 68 -10.57 -21.03 9.11
N HIS A 69 -11.50 -21.95 8.82
CA HIS A 69 -11.20 -23.16 8.05
C HIS A 69 -10.66 -22.84 6.65
N ILE A 70 -11.31 -21.90 5.95
CA ILE A 70 -10.84 -21.42 4.64
C ILE A 70 -9.43 -20.84 4.76
N ASP A 71 -9.20 -19.96 5.73
CA ASP A 71 -7.90 -19.33 5.95
C ASP A 71 -6.82 -20.36 6.25
N GLU A 72 -7.13 -21.42 7.00
CA GLU A 72 -6.19 -22.52 7.28
C GLU A 72 -5.80 -23.30 6.02
N VAL A 73 -6.77 -23.64 5.16
CA VAL A 73 -6.51 -24.31 3.88
C VAL A 73 -5.72 -23.39 2.94
N LEU A 74 -6.12 -22.12 2.83
CA LEU A 74 -5.41 -21.11 2.04
C LEU A 74 -3.99 -20.90 2.55
N ALA A 75 -3.78 -20.86 3.87
CA ALA A 75 -2.44 -20.73 4.47
C ALA A 75 -1.53 -21.90 4.07
N ARG A 76 -2.06 -23.13 4.04
CA ARG A 76 -1.32 -24.31 3.57
C ARG A 76 -1.02 -24.27 2.07
N PHE A 77 -1.89 -23.66 1.28
CA PHE A 77 -1.65 -23.45 -0.15
C PHE A 77 -0.55 -22.39 -0.39
N VAL A 78 -0.69 -21.20 0.22
CA VAL A 78 0.20 -20.06 -0.06
C VAL A 78 1.60 -20.20 0.54
N LYS A 79 1.80 -21.01 1.58
CA LYS A 79 3.12 -21.19 2.23
C LYS A 79 4.18 -21.76 1.29
N ASP A 80 3.77 -22.47 0.23
CA ASP A 80 4.69 -23.10 -0.72
C ASP A 80 5.21 -22.10 -1.77
N TYR A 81 4.73 -20.85 -1.74
CA TYR A 81 4.99 -19.84 -2.74
C TYR A 81 5.57 -18.56 -2.15
N THR A 82 6.35 -17.86 -2.96
CA THR A 82 6.76 -16.48 -2.64
C THR A 82 5.58 -15.54 -2.83
N LYS A 83 5.61 -14.38 -2.16
CA LYS A 83 4.57 -13.35 -2.33
C LYS A 83 4.54 -12.81 -3.75
N GLU A 84 5.68 -12.76 -4.43
CA GLU A 84 5.83 -12.34 -5.84
C GLU A 84 5.12 -13.33 -6.77
N HIS A 85 5.35 -14.63 -6.59
CA HIS A 85 4.70 -15.66 -7.39
C HIS A 85 3.18 -15.60 -7.25
N LEU A 86 2.68 -15.51 -6.02
CA LEU A 86 1.24 -15.39 -5.74
C LEU A 86 0.64 -14.10 -6.33
N TYR A 87 1.38 -13.00 -6.31
CA TYR A 87 0.97 -11.72 -6.90
C TYR A 87 0.86 -11.80 -8.42
N GLU A 88 1.84 -12.41 -9.09
CA GLU A 88 1.86 -12.57 -10.54
C GLU A 88 0.79 -13.56 -11.02
N GLU A 89 0.69 -14.73 -10.38
CA GLU A 89 -0.30 -15.74 -10.74
C GLU A 89 -1.73 -15.29 -10.39
N GLY A 90 -1.89 -14.53 -9.30
CA GLY A 90 -3.15 -13.88 -8.96
C GLY A 90 -3.60 -12.92 -10.05
N GLN A 91 -2.73 -11.98 -10.46
CA GLN A 91 -3.02 -11.05 -11.57
C GLN A 91 -3.36 -11.79 -12.87
N ARG A 92 -2.62 -12.85 -13.22
CA ARG A 92 -2.86 -13.65 -14.43
C ARG A 92 -4.26 -14.28 -14.46
N ARG A 93 -4.81 -14.61 -13.29
CA ARG A 93 -6.16 -15.19 -13.11
C ARG A 93 -7.23 -14.14 -12.82
N GLY A 94 -6.87 -12.87 -12.74
CA GLY A 94 -7.77 -11.79 -12.31
C GLY A 94 -8.13 -11.84 -10.82
N LEU A 95 -7.44 -12.64 -10.02
CA LEU A 95 -7.62 -12.72 -8.57
C LEU A 95 -6.92 -11.54 -7.88
N LEU A 96 -7.59 -10.93 -6.90
CA LEU A 96 -6.99 -9.87 -6.10
C LEU A 96 -6.11 -10.46 -4.99
N VAL A 97 -4.86 -10.67 -5.35
CA VAL A 97 -3.77 -11.03 -4.44
C VAL A 97 -2.82 -9.84 -4.41
N ALA A 98 -2.50 -9.34 -3.21
CA ALA A 98 -1.57 -8.21 -3.05
C ALA A 98 -0.45 -8.58 -2.07
N PRO A 99 0.84 -8.37 -2.42
CA PRO A 99 1.93 -8.60 -1.49
C PRO A 99 1.94 -7.52 -0.39
N VAL A 100 2.16 -7.95 0.85
CA VAL A 100 2.45 -7.03 1.95
C VAL A 100 3.92 -6.64 1.85
N ASN A 101 4.16 -5.45 1.30
CA ASN A 101 5.50 -4.96 0.99
C ASN A 101 6.15 -4.26 2.18
N THR A 102 7.40 -4.59 2.42
CA THR A 102 8.35 -3.86 3.26
C THR A 102 8.90 -2.65 2.51
N PRO A 103 9.55 -1.68 3.20
CA PRO A 103 10.23 -0.58 2.51
C PRO A 103 11.24 -1.04 1.45
N GLN A 104 11.98 -2.14 1.71
CA GLN A 104 12.93 -2.71 0.77
C GLN A 104 12.23 -3.21 -0.51
N ASP A 105 11.08 -3.85 -0.38
CA ASP A 105 10.28 -4.33 -1.52
C ASP A 105 9.79 -3.17 -2.39
N LEU A 106 9.43 -2.03 -1.77
CA LEU A 106 9.00 -0.84 -2.50
C LEU A 106 10.14 -0.29 -3.36
N VAL A 107 11.35 -0.19 -2.83
CA VAL A 107 12.53 0.26 -3.60
C VAL A 107 12.84 -0.68 -4.77
N ALA A 108 12.64 -1.98 -4.58
CA ALA A 108 12.82 -2.98 -5.63
C ALA A 108 11.63 -3.11 -6.60
N ASN A 109 10.50 -2.44 -6.34
CA ASN A 109 9.25 -2.68 -7.06
C ASN A 109 9.38 -2.31 -8.57
N PRO A 110 9.13 -3.26 -9.50
CA PRO A 110 9.30 -3.02 -10.93
C PRO A 110 8.44 -1.87 -11.46
N GLN A 111 7.21 -1.73 -10.96
CA GLN A 111 6.28 -0.69 -11.42
C GLN A 111 6.70 0.70 -10.91
N LEU A 112 7.16 0.82 -9.65
CA LEU A 112 7.67 2.09 -9.12
C LEU A 112 8.97 2.50 -9.84
N ASN A 113 9.84 1.55 -10.16
CA ASN A 113 11.06 1.78 -10.92
C ASN A 113 10.79 2.18 -12.38
N TYR A 114 9.88 1.47 -13.06
CA TYR A 114 9.40 1.86 -14.40
C TYR A 114 8.82 3.27 -14.41
N ARG A 115 8.07 3.61 -13.36
CA ARG A 115 7.51 4.95 -13.14
C ARG A 115 8.50 5.95 -12.57
N ARG A 116 9.79 5.64 -12.46
CA ARG A 116 10.83 6.53 -11.88
C ARG A 116 10.30 7.27 -10.65
N TRP A 117 9.59 6.54 -9.78
CA TRP A 117 8.80 7.15 -8.71
C TRP A 117 9.71 7.65 -7.61
N PHE A 118 10.76 6.91 -7.26
CA PHE A 118 11.77 7.40 -6.34
C PHE A 118 12.61 8.51 -6.98
N THR A 119 12.77 9.62 -6.26
CA THR A 119 13.44 10.82 -6.77
C THR A 119 14.70 11.10 -5.95
N PRO A 120 15.89 11.18 -6.58
CA PRO A 120 17.10 11.59 -5.89
C PRO A 120 17.04 13.09 -5.58
N VAL A 121 17.38 13.45 -4.36
CA VAL A 121 17.43 14.84 -3.88
C VAL A 121 18.80 15.11 -3.29
N GLU A 122 19.50 16.10 -3.84
CA GLU A 122 20.81 16.51 -3.35
C GLU A 122 20.70 17.27 -2.03
N HIS A 123 21.58 16.92 -1.10
CA HIS A 123 21.77 17.57 0.19
C HIS A 123 23.23 18.03 0.30
N PRO A 124 23.58 19.20 -0.26
CA PRO A 124 24.95 19.73 -0.23
C PRO A 124 25.52 19.85 1.19
N GLU A 125 24.68 20.22 2.15
CA GLU A 125 25.03 20.35 3.57
C GLU A 125 25.42 19.02 4.23
N LEU A 126 24.97 17.89 3.66
CA LEU A 126 25.32 16.54 4.08
C LEU A 126 26.33 15.87 3.14
N ALA A 127 26.78 16.59 2.10
CA ALA A 127 27.61 16.06 1.02
C ALA A 127 27.08 14.74 0.43
N THR A 128 25.76 14.59 0.32
CA THR A 128 25.12 13.34 -0.12
C THR A 128 23.86 13.59 -0.95
N THR A 129 23.35 12.52 -1.56
CA THR A 129 22.05 12.50 -2.24
C THR A 129 21.15 11.49 -1.54
N ILE A 130 19.97 11.93 -1.14
CA ILE A 130 18.98 11.08 -0.46
C ILE A 130 17.85 10.77 -1.44
N THR A 131 17.38 9.53 -1.43
CA THR A 131 16.26 9.09 -2.29
C THR A 131 14.94 9.30 -1.58
N TYR A 132 14.06 10.11 -2.18
CA TYR A 132 12.73 10.44 -1.65
C TYR A 132 11.65 9.64 -2.38
N ALA A 133 10.52 9.43 -1.70
CA ALA A 133 9.29 9.08 -2.39
C ALA A 133 8.88 10.23 -3.32
N GLY A 134 8.66 9.94 -4.60
CA GLY A 134 8.25 10.96 -5.55
C GLY A 134 6.74 11.18 -5.56
N PRO A 135 6.22 11.86 -6.60
CA PRO A 135 4.87 12.37 -6.55
C PRO A 135 3.85 11.24 -6.68
N PRO A 136 2.73 11.29 -5.95
CA PRO A 136 1.65 10.32 -6.11
C PRO A 136 0.99 10.41 -7.49
N TYR A 137 1.08 11.55 -8.17
CA TYR A 137 0.47 11.83 -9.47
C TYR A 137 1.48 12.40 -10.47
N ARG A 138 1.22 12.23 -11.76
CA ARG A 138 2.00 12.84 -12.84
C ARG A 138 1.11 13.80 -13.63
N PHE A 139 1.36 15.10 -13.49
CA PHE A 139 0.67 16.12 -14.26
C PHE A 139 1.47 16.45 -15.52
N GLY A 140 0.78 16.56 -16.66
CA GLY A 140 1.41 16.86 -17.95
C GLY A 140 1.88 18.31 -18.06
N GLU A 141 1.06 19.26 -17.62
CA GLU A 141 1.34 20.70 -17.76
C GLU A 141 2.06 21.30 -16.54
N THR A 142 1.78 20.77 -15.35
CA THR A 142 2.30 21.26 -14.06
C THR A 142 3.07 20.17 -13.32
N PRO A 143 4.19 19.68 -13.88
CA PRO A 143 4.93 18.56 -13.30
C PRO A 143 5.40 18.92 -11.89
N TRP A 144 5.08 18.05 -10.94
CA TRP A 144 5.53 18.19 -9.56
C TRP A 144 7.05 18.08 -9.47
N ARG A 145 7.65 18.85 -8.56
CA ARG A 145 9.09 18.84 -8.27
C ARG A 145 9.30 18.81 -6.76
N ILE A 146 10.29 18.05 -6.32
CA ILE A 146 10.77 18.03 -4.94
C ILE A 146 12.17 18.61 -4.86
N ARG A 147 12.43 19.33 -3.78
CA ARG A 147 13.74 19.85 -3.38
C ARG A 147 13.99 19.49 -1.93
N ARG A 148 15.24 19.56 -1.48
CA ARG A 148 15.54 19.36 -0.06
C ARG A 148 14.76 20.37 0.80
N PRO A 149 14.38 20.01 2.03
CA PRO A 149 13.91 20.99 2.99
C PRO A 149 14.95 22.10 3.19
N PRO A 150 14.52 23.35 3.42
CA PRO A 150 15.45 24.42 3.76
C PRO A 150 16.04 24.20 5.15
N SER A 151 17.26 24.70 5.34
CA SER A 151 17.86 24.85 6.65
C SER A 151 17.17 25.97 7.43
N ILE A 152 17.31 25.94 8.76
CA ILE A 152 16.81 27.00 9.63
C ILE A 152 17.44 28.34 9.21
N GLY A 153 16.60 29.32 8.92
CA GLY A 153 17.02 30.66 8.51
C GLY A 153 17.56 30.79 7.07
N GLU A 154 17.56 29.73 6.26
CA GLU A 154 18.18 29.73 4.92
C GLU A 154 17.68 30.85 4.00
N HIS A 155 16.40 31.19 4.10
CA HIS A 155 15.78 32.22 3.27
C HIS A 155 15.58 33.55 4.02
N ASN A 156 16.16 33.75 5.21
CA ASN A 156 15.94 34.97 5.99
C ASN A 156 16.33 36.22 5.18
N GLN A 157 17.52 36.23 4.58
CA GLN A 157 17.97 37.37 3.78
C GLN A 157 17.11 37.60 2.54
N GLU A 158 16.72 36.54 1.83
CA GLU A 158 15.85 36.61 0.64
C GLU A 158 14.50 37.24 0.99
N ILE A 159 13.87 36.78 2.07
CA ILE A 159 12.53 37.24 2.45
C ILE A 159 12.60 38.61 3.13
N TYR A 160 13.40 38.77 4.19
CA TYR A 160 13.41 40.03 4.96
C TYR A 160 13.97 41.20 4.16
N CYS A 161 15.08 41.02 3.45
CA CYS A 161 15.68 42.11 2.67
C CYS A 161 15.10 42.19 1.26
N GLY A 162 14.87 41.05 0.59
CA GLY A 162 14.42 41.02 -0.79
C GLY A 162 12.93 41.32 -0.96
N GLU A 163 12.07 40.62 -0.23
CA GLU A 163 10.62 40.78 -0.36
C GLU A 163 10.03 41.85 0.57
N LEU A 164 10.51 41.92 1.81
CA LEU A 164 9.99 42.83 2.85
C LEU A 164 10.74 44.17 2.93
N GLY A 165 11.89 44.29 2.27
CA GLY A 165 12.62 45.55 2.14
C GLY A 165 13.38 46.02 3.40
N LEU A 166 13.69 45.12 4.34
CA LEU A 166 14.54 45.45 5.49
C LEU A 166 15.98 45.70 5.04
N SER A 167 16.65 46.66 5.68
CA SER A 167 18.08 46.85 5.52
C SER A 167 18.87 45.71 6.17
N GLN A 168 20.14 45.54 5.77
CA GLN A 168 21.03 44.54 6.37
C GLN A 168 21.26 44.81 7.86
N GLU A 169 21.27 46.07 8.27
CA GLU A 169 21.40 46.48 9.67
C GLU A 169 20.16 46.08 10.49
N GLN A 170 18.97 46.20 9.91
CA GLN A 170 17.74 45.75 10.57
C GLN A 170 17.71 44.23 10.73
N LEU A 171 18.15 43.48 9.71
CA LEU A 171 18.25 42.03 9.78
C LEU A 171 19.25 41.57 10.86
N ALA A 172 20.42 42.22 10.93
CA ALA A 172 21.42 41.96 11.96
C ALA A 172 20.86 42.22 13.37
N ALA A 173 20.14 43.34 13.56
CA ALA A 173 19.52 43.65 14.85
C ALA A 173 18.48 42.61 15.30
N LEU A 174 17.72 42.02 14.37
CA LEU A 174 16.79 40.93 14.67
C LEU A 174 17.52 39.65 15.09
N THR A 175 18.62 39.34 14.41
CA THR A 175 19.48 38.17 14.70
C THR A 175 20.13 38.32 16.07
N ASP A 176 20.73 39.47 16.36
CA ASP A 176 21.40 39.76 17.65
C ASP A 176 20.42 39.74 18.83
N ALA A 177 19.16 40.11 18.60
CA ALA A 177 18.09 40.04 19.59
C ALA A 177 17.52 38.62 19.78
N GLY A 178 17.93 37.63 18.99
CA GLY A 178 17.41 36.26 19.03
C GLY A 178 15.97 36.11 18.55
N ILE A 179 15.49 37.06 17.73
CA ILE A 179 14.13 37.03 17.16
C ILE A 179 14.06 36.08 15.96
N ILE A 180 15.16 35.97 15.20
CA ILE A 180 15.31 35.10 14.03
C ILE A 180 16.64 34.34 14.07
#